data_AF-A0A1E3GN14-F1
#
_entry.id   AF-A0A1E3GN14-F1
#
_cell.length_a   1.000
_cell.length_b   1.000
_cell.length_c   1.000
_cell.angle_alpha   90.00
_cell.angle_beta   90.00
_cell.angle_gamma   90.00
#
_symmetry.space_group_name_H-M   'P 1'
#
loop_
_entity.id
_entity.type
_entity.pdbx_description
1 polymer ?
#
loop_
_entity_poly.entity_id
_entity_poly.type
_entity_poly.pdbx_seq_one_letter_code
_entity_poly.pdbx_strand_id
1 'polypeptide(L)'
;MTSSYLLSEKWSLSGQVGYRTLENEITPIVGPTLTDESSGSLFSFSSVYEGESNNVTFTLGRSLNPSGEGVVNEQDRISLNWRRDLSDTMSLTINTSYQENTNSGQY
;
A
#
# COMPACT_ATOMS: atom_id res chain seq x y z
N MET A 1 -9.14 -9.30 -3.13
CA MET A 1 -10.03 -8.93 -4.25
C MET A 1 -9.56 -7.63 -4.85
N THR A 2 -9.55 -7.52 -6.18
CA THR A 2 -9.16 -6.29 -6.89
C THR A 2 -10.30 -5.87 -7.82
N SER A 3 -10.56 -4.57 -7.91
CA SER A 3 -11.53 -3.95 -8.80
C SER A 3 -10.88 -2.77 -9.50
N SER A 4 -11.24 -2.53 -10.75
CA SER A 4 -10.81 -1.36 -11.51
C SER A 4 -11.94 -0.90 -12.40
N TYR A 5 -12.17 0.41 -12.44
CA TYR A 5 -13.28 1.02 -13.13
C TYR A 5 -12.83 2.30 -13.85
N LEU A 6 -13.13 2.38 -15.14
CA LEU A 6 -12.98 3.60 -15.93
C LEU A 6 -14.21 4.46 -15.68
N LEU A 7 -14.06 5.50 -14.84
CA LEU A 7 -15.13 6.44 -14.56
C LEU A 7 -15.48 7.28 -15.80
N SER A 8 -14.46 7.63 -16.58
CA SER A 8 -14.58 8.37 -17.83
C SER A 8 -13.37 8.11 -18.72
N GLU A 9 -13.34 8.74 -19.89
CA GLU A 9 -12.18 8.71 -20.81
C GLU A 9 -10.88 9.19 -20.15
N LYS A 10 -10.97 10.00 -19.10
CA LYS A 10 -9.82 10.61 -18.43
C LYS A 10 -9.58 10.11 -17.02
N TRP A 11 -10.55 9.44 -16.39
CA TRP A 11 -10.45 9.01 -15.00
C TRP A 11 -10.52 7.49 -14.87
N SER A 12 -9.52 6.92 -14.20
CA SER A 12 -9.53 5.52 -13.78
C SER A 12 -9.45 5.43 -12.26
N LEU A 13 -10.24 4.54 -11.69
CA LEU A 13 -10.17 4.16 -10.28
C LEU A 13 -9.78 2.70 -10.18
N SER A 14 -8.94 2.36 -9.22
CA SER A 14 -8.68 0.97 -8.85
C SER A 14 -8.65 0.82 -7.33
N GLY A 15 -9.09 -0.35 -6.89
CA GLY A 15 -9.21 -0.71 -5.49
C GLY A 15 -8.82 -2.16 -5.30
N GLN A 16 -8.06 -2.45 -4.24
CA GLN A 16 -7.76 -3.80 -3.80
C GLN A 16 -7.97 -3.88 -2.29
N VAL A 17 -8.48 -5.01 -1.83
CA VAL A 17 -8.54 -5.37 -0.41
C VAL A 17 -8.09 -6.82 -0.24
N GLY A 18 -7.52 -7.13 0.90
CA GLY A 18 -7.08 -8.48 1.25
C GLY A 18 -6.79 -8.60 2.73
N TYR A 19 -6.41 -9.81 3.14
CA TYR A 19 -5.96 -10.10 4.49
C TYR A 19 -4.78 -11.06 4.41
N ARG A 20 -3.93 -11.03 5.42
CA ARG A 20 -2.81 -11.97 5.56
C ARG A 20 -2.74 -12.42 7.01
N THR A 21 -2.60 -13.72 7.19
CA THR A 21 -2.27 -14.34 8.48
C THR A 21 -0.85 -14.87 8.40
N LEU A 22 -0.12 -14.74 9.50
CA LEU A 22 1.23 -15.23 9.68
C LEU A 22 1.23 -16.09 10.95
N GLU A 23 1.47 -17.38 10.78
CA GLU A 23 1.68 -18.32 11.87
C GLU A 23 3.19 -18.42 12.11
N ASN A 24 3.62 -18.25 13.35
CA ASN A 24 5.01 -18.36 13.77
C ASN A 24 5.14 -19.45 14.82
N GLU A 25 6.10 -20.36 14.64
CA GLU A 25 6.42 -21.42 15.60
C GLU A 25 7.89 -21.31 16.00
N ILE A 26 8.14 -20.95 17.26
CA ILE A 26 9.47 -20.88 17.84
C ILE A 26 9.70 -22.15 18.68
N THR A 27 10.62 -23.00 18.22
CA THR A 27 11.07 -24.21 18.93
C THR A 27 12.43 -23.94 19.59
N PRO A 28 12.48 -23.50 20.86
CA PRO A 28 13.75 -23.28 21.55
C PRO A 28 14.49 -24.61 21.80
N ILE A 29 15.82 -24.57 21.83
CA ILE A 29 16.68 -25.74 22.11
C ILE A 29 16.34 -26.37 23.50
N VAL A 30 15.82 -25.56 24.42
CA VAL A 30 15.30 -25.98 25.73
C VAL A 30 14.01 -25.21 26.01
N GLY A 31 12.92 -25.91 26.33
CA GLY A 31 11.64 -25.31 26.74
C GLY A 31 10.46 -25.69 25.83
N PRO A 32 9.25 -25.18 26.12
CA PRO A 32 8.07 -25.43 25.31
C PRO A 32 8.13 -24.66 23.98
N THR A 33 7.56 -25.25 22.93
CA THR A 33 7.30 -24.57 21.66
C THR A 33 6.35 -23.40 21.89
N LEU A 34 6.70 -22.22 21.34
CA LEU A 34 5.85 -21.04 21.35
C LEU A 34 5.22 -20.88 19.97
N THR A 35 3.90 -20.86 19.91
CA THR A 35 3.14 -20.55 18.70
C THR A 35 2.52 -19.17 18.83
N ASP A 36 2.73 -18.32 17.81
CA ASP A 36 2.13 -17.00 17.71
C ASP A 36 1.38 -16.87 16.37
N GLU A 37 0.24 -16.19 16.38
CA GLU A 37 -0.57 -15.94 15.19
C GLU A 37 -0.81 -14.44 15.04
N SER A 38 -0.31 -13.87 13.95
CA SER A 38 -0.49 -12.46 13.64
C SER A 38 -1.30 -12.31 12.35
N SER A 39 -2.36 -11.51 12.39
CA SER A 39 -3.18 -11.22 11.22
C SER A 39 -3.24 -9.72 10.94
N GLY A 40 -3.39 -9.37 9.66
CA GLY A 40 -3.52 -7.98 9.22
C GLY A 40 -4.38 -7.88 7.97
N SER A 41 -4.92 -6.68 7.73
CA SER A 41 -5.67 -6.37 6.51
C SER A 41 -4.87 -5.45 5.59
N LEU A 42 -4.93 -5.70 4.29
CA LEU A 42 -4.32 -4.84 3.27
C LEU A 42 -5.41 -4.21 2.42
N PHE A 43 -5.16 -2.97 2.00
CA PHE A 43 -5.98 -2.33 0.99
C PHE A 43 -5.14 -1.37 0.16
N SER A 44 -5.57 -1.12 -1.07
CA SER A 44 -4.98 -0.14 -1.96
C SER A 44 -6.08 0.52 -2.74
N PHE A 45 -6.05 1.84 -2.83
CA PHE A 45 -6.91 2.65 -3.66
C PHE A 45 -6.03 3.54 -4.51
N SER A 46 -6.33 3.61 -5.80
CA SER A 46 -5.68 4.52 -6.73
C SER A 46 -6.71 5.22 -7.59
N SER A 47 -6.48 6.51 -7.81
CA SER A 47 -7.23 7.33 -8.73
C SER A 47 -6.25 7.99 -9.69
N VAL A 48 -6.46 7.81 -10.98
CA VAL A 48 -5.60 8.36 -12.03
C VAL A 48 -6.45 9.23 -12.95
N TYR A 49 -6.01 10.46 -13.14
CA TYR A 49 -6.45 11.37 -14.18
C TYR A 49 -5.40 11.44 -15.28
N GLU A 50 -5.80 11.12 -16.51
CA GLU A 50 -4.99 11.24 -17.73
C GLU A 50 -5.60 12.30 -18.64
N GLY A 51 -4.96 13.47 -18.70
CA GLY A 51 -5.28 14.53 -19.64
C GLY A 51 -4.24 14.60 -20.76
N GLU A 52 -4.46 15.48 -21.73
CA GLU A 52 -3.57 15.61 -22.90
C GLU A 52 -2.16 16.11 -22.54
N SER A 53 -2.04 16.94 -21.49
CA SER A 53 -0.77 17.53 -21.03
C SER A 53 -0.63 17.48 -19.50
N ASN A 54 -1.64 16.94 -18.79
CA ASN A 54 -1.67 16.93 -17.33
C ASN A 54 -2.12 15.58 -16.81
N ASN A 55 -1.29 14.94 -15.99
CA ASN A 55 -1.59 13.66 -15.35
C ASN A 55 -1.53 13.81 -13.84
N VAL A 56 -2.53 13.28 -13.14
CA VAL A 56 -2.58 13.28 -11.68
C VAL A 56 -2.83 11.86 -11.22
N THR A 57 -1.97 11.35 -10.34
CA THR A 57 -2.16 10.06 -9.69
C THR A 57 -2.23 10.27 -8.19
N PHE A 58 -3.33 9.83 -7.58
CA PHE A 58 -3.49 9.74 -6.14
C PHE A 58 -3.52 8.27 -5.74
N THR A 59 -2.80 7.90 -4.69
CA THR A 59 -2.81 6.55 -4.15
C THR A 59 -2.89 6.60 -2.63
N LEU A 60 -3.69 5.72 -2.06
CA LEU A 60 -3.82 5.48 -0.63
C LEU A 60 -3.80 3.97 -0.42
N GLY A 61 -3.02 3.46 0.51
CA GLY A 61 -3.05 2.04 0.81
C GLY A 61 -2.36 1.65 2.09
N ARG A 62 -2.77 0.49 2.60
CA ARG A 62 -2.14 -0.26 3.68
C ARG A 62 -1.50 -1.51 3.10
N SER A 63 -0.20 -1.68 3.33
CA SER A 63 0.52 -2.91 3.02
C SER A 63 0.93 -3.64 4.29
N LEU A 64 1.07 -4.96 4.20
CA LEU A 64 1.45 -5.82 5.32
C LEU A 64 2.84 -6.39 5.05
N ASN A 65 3.79 -6.05 5.91
CA ASN A 65 5.17 -6.52 5.81
C ASN A 65 5.46 -7.48 6.98
N PRO A 66 5.91 -8.73 6.71
CA PRO A 66 6.27 -9.64 7.79
C PRO A 66 7.49 -9.09 8.55
N SER A 67 7.42 -9.04 9.88
CA SER A 67 8.55 -8.71 10.74
C SER A 67 9.38 -9.96 11.03
N GLY A 68 10.67 -9.78 11.35
CA GLY A 68 11.55 -10.89 11.74
C GLY A 68 11.16 -11.55 13.08
N GLU A 69 10.22 -10.97 13.80
CA GLU A 69 9.73 -11.44 15.11
C GLU A 69 8.43 -12.26 15.00
N GLY A 70 7.92 -12.50 13.78
CA GLY A 70 6.67 -13.23 13.57
C GLY A 70 5.41 -12.37 13.69
N VAL A 71 5.56 -11.04 13.68
CA VAL A 71 4.44 -10.08 13.73
C VAL A 71 4.22 -9.47 12.34
N VAL A 72 2.97 -9.16 12.01
CA VAL A 72 2.65 -8.40 10.79
C VAL A 72 2.78 -6.89 11.06
N ASN A 73 3.64 -6.20 10.31
CA ASN A 73 3.73 -4.75 10.34
C ASN A 73 2.77 -4.14 9.31
N GLU A 74 1.93 -3.20 9.74
CA GLU A 74 1.06 -2.44 8.86
C GLU A 74 1.76 -1.16 8.41
N GLN A 75 1.77 -0.91 7.11
CA GLN A 75 2.37 0.28 6.51
C GLN A 75 1.31 1.03 5.72
N ASP A 76 0.90 2.17 6.25
CA ASP A 76 -0.05 3.08 5.63
C ASP A 76 0.69 4.11 4.80
N ARG A 77 0.28 4.30 3.55
CA ARG A 77 0.88 5.25 2.62
C ARG A 77 -0.18 6.03 1.88
N ILE A 78 0.04 7.33 1.79
CA ILE A 78 -0.68 8.24 0.90
C ILE A 78 0.33 8.92 -0.03
N SER A 79 0.02 9.00 -1.31
CA SER A 79 0.84 9.75 -2.27
C SER A 79 0.04 10.43 -3.36
N LEU A 80 0.58 11.55 -3.80
CA LEU A 80 0.12 12.34 -4.93
C LEU A 80 1.29 12.55 -5.88
N ASN A 81 1.08 12.18 -7.14
CA ASN A 81 1.96 12.50 -8.24
C ASN A 81 1.19 13.42 -9.19
N TRP A 82 1.78 14.55 -9.55
CA TRP A 82 1.27 15.42 -10.60
C TRP A 82 2.36 15.63 -11.63
N ARG A 83 2.04 15.35 -12.89
CA ARG A 83 2.89 15.60 -14.03
C ARG A 83 2.19 16.56 -14.98
N ARG A 84 2.93 17.53 -15.49
CA ARG A 84 2.47 18.44 -16.55
C ARG A 84 3.51 18.55 -17.64
N ASP A 85 3.12 18.27 -18.87
CA ASP A 85 3.93 18.56 -20.04
C ASP A 85 3.75 20.04 -20.40
N LEU A 86 4.85 20.79 -20.38
CA LEU A 86 4.92 22.24 -20.63
C LEU A 86 5.21 22.54 -22.11
N SER A 87 5.87 21.61 -22.79
CA SER A 87 6.09 21.56 -24.24
C SER A 87 6.34 20.11 -24.67
N ASP A 88 6.49 19.87 -25.97
CA ASP A 88 6.80 18.54 -26.51
C ASP A 88 8.10 17.93 -25.94
N THR A 89 8.98 18.76 -25.37
CA THR A 89 10.29 18.33 -24.85
C THR A 89 10.49 18.64 -23.37
N MET A 90 9.53 19.26 -22.69
CA MET A 90 9.70 19.69 -21.30
C MET A 90 8.48 19.29 -20.46
N SER A 91 8.73 18.63 -19.34
CA SER A 91 7.70 18.23 -18.38
C SER A 91 8.10 18.57 -16.95
N LEU A 92 7.15 19.03 -16.15
CA LEU A 92 7.26 19.21 -14.71
C LEU A 92 6.63 18.02 -14.00
N THR A 93 7.26 17.49 -12.94
CA THR A 93 6.68 16.46 -12.09
C THR A 93 6.83 16.85 -10.62
N ILE A 94 5.74 16.77 -9.88
CA ILE A 94 5.70 16.98 -8.43
C ILE A 94 5.23 15.68 -7.79
N ASN A 95 6.00 15.20 -6.80
CA ASN A 95 5.72 14.00 -6.05
C ASN A 95 5.64 14.35 -4.56
N THR A 96 4.53 14.00 -3.92
CA THR A 96 4.39 14.07 -2.47
C THR A 96 3.91 12.73 -1.94
N SER A 97 4.48 12.30 -0.82
CA SER A 97 4.08 11.06 -0.16
C SER A 97 4.29 11.15 1.33
N TYR A 98 3.39 10.55 2.09
CA TYR A 98 3.51 10.33 3.51
C TYR A 98 3.30 8.86 3.80
N GLN A 99 4.08 8.32 4.74
CA GLN A 99 4.04 6.93 5.13
C GLN A 99 4.19 6.79 6.64
N GLU A 100 3.37 5.92 7.22
CA GLU A 100 3.37 5.58 8.64
C GLU A 100 3.47 4.06 8.79
N ASN A 101 4.25 3.59 9.77
CA ASN A 101 4.38 2.17 10.07
C ASN A 101 3.86 1.91 11.48
N THR A 102 2.91 0.98 11.60
CA THR A 102 2.35 0.52 12.86
C THR A 102 2.74 -0.93 13.06
N ASN A 103 3.41 -1.22 14.16
CA ASN A 103 3.68 -2.60 14.57
C ASN A 103 2.46 -3.11 15.33
N SER A 104 1.80 -4.14 14.81
CA SER A 104 0.66 -4.81 15.46
C SER A 104 1.09 -5.74 16.59
N GLY A 105 2.15 -5.40 17.32
CA GLY A 105 2.56 -6.11 18.52
C GLY A 105 1.56 -5.79 19.63
N GLN A 106 0.65 -6.72 19.91
CA GLN A 106 -0.30 -6.63 21.02
C GLN A 106 0.48 -6.48 22.35
N TYR A 107 0.00 -5.59 23.22
CA TYR A 107 0.33 -5.55 24.64
C TYR A 107 -0.37 -6.70 25.39
#